data_AF-A0A3P8FQ66-F1
#
_entry.id   AF-A0A3P8FQ66-F1
#
_cell.length_a   1.000
_cell.length_b   1.000
_cell.length_c   1.000
_cell.angle_alpha   90.00
_cell.angle_beta   90.00
_cell.angle_gamma   90.00
#
_symmetry.space_group_name_H-M   'P 1'
#
loop_
_entity.id
_entity.type
_entity.pdbx_description
1 polymer ?
#
loop_
_entity_poly.entity_id
_entity_poly.type
_entity_poly.pdbx_seq_one_letter_code
_entity_poly.pdbx_strand_id
1 'polypeptide(L)'
;MTHVRKEFCEYYSNFNSSDDESVEVILFLKNISPFSTIATSLKPKNLQISTEKWSSELNGLLKSTQTKDSEDSQKIFLSSIRNWPLFGSSCFLGLIENGPSGIPTNCEILVALSHTGIHILDSSTHECYLVFAYENIASTRVTYKDNNDYNCIGSVRLTASNGQQLILSLMQARMFVFILSRYQYILSANLLASA
;
A
#
# COMPACT_ATOMS: atom_id res chain seq x y z
N MET A 1 23.15 3.98 -8.55
CA MET A 1 22.34 4.08 -7.31
C MET A 1 21.72 5.47 -7.07
N THR A 2 21.88 6.44 -7.98
CA THR A 2 21.38 7.82 -7.83
C THR A 2 20.08 8.12 -8.60
N HIS A 3 19.67 7.27 -9.55
CA HIS A 3 18.47 7.50 -10.37
C HIS A 3 17.17 7.02 -9.70
N VAL A 4 17.20 5.90 -8.96
CA VAL A 4 16.03 5.34 -8.27
C VAL A 4 15.55 6.21 -7.10
N ARG A 5 16.43 7.08 -6.56
CA ARG A 5 16.10 7.99 -5.45
C ARG A 5 15.19 9.16 -5.84
N LYS A 6 15.04 9.48 -7.13
CA LYS A 6 14.29 10.67 -7.57
C LYS A 6 12.80 10.38 -7.79
N GLU A 7 12.48 9.22 -8.33
CA GLU A 7 11.10 8.86 -8.69
C GLU A 7 10.20 8.58 -7.47
N PHE A 8 10.78 8.18 -6.32
CA PHE A 8 10.00 7.83 -5.13
C PHE A 8 9.56 9.06 -4.30
N CYS A 9 10.34 10.15 -4.32
CA CYS A 9 9.98 11.39 -3.61
C CYS A 9 8.91 12.20 -4.35
N GLU A 10 8.84 12.12 -5.68
CA GLU A 10 7.90 12.92 -6.47
C GLU A 10 6.44 12.44 -6.38
N TYR A 11 6.19 11.21 -5.92
CA TYR A 11 4.81 10.69 -5.82
C TYR A 11 4.03 11.22 -4.60
N TYR A 12 4.70 11.73 -3.56
CA TYR A 12 4.05 12.18 -2.32
C TYR A 12 4.12 13.69 -2.05
N SER A 13 4.73 14.49 -2.94
CA SER A 13 4.92 15.94 -2.73
C SER A 13 3.89 16.85 -3.43
N ASN A 14 2.97 16.31 -4.22
CA ASN A 14 2.04 17.14 -5.02
C ASN A 14 0.59 17.21 -4.50
N PHE A 15 0.30 16.75 -3.29
CA PHE A 15 -1.00 17.00 -2.64
C PHE A 15 -0.93 18.23 -1.74
N ASN A 16 -0.77 19.41 -2.35
CA ASN A 16 -1.10 20.69 -1.73
C ASN A 16 -1.10 21.79 -2.81
N SER A 17 -2.24 22.06 -3.42
CA SER A 17 -2.49 23.32 -4.16
C SER A 17 -3.96 23.43 -4.58
N SER A 18 -4.67 24.31 -3.86
CA SER A 18 -5.86 25.12 -4.22
C SER A 18 -7.08 24.50 -4.91
N ASP A 19 -8.23 24.79 -4.32
CA ASP A 19 -9.61 24.41 -4.65
C ASP A 19 -10.15 24.81 -6.06
N ASP A 20 -9.31 25.22 -7.01
CA ASP A 20 -9.74 25.71 -8.34
C ASP A 20 -9.53 24.67 -9.47
N GLU A 21 -8.69 23.64 -9.29
CA GLU A 21 -8.46 22.59 -10.31
C GLU A 21 -9.64 21.61 -10.45
N SER A 22 -10.51 21.53 -9.44
CA SER A 22 -11.62 20.57 -9.41
C SER A 22 -12.69 20.86 -10.47
N VAL A 23 -12.83 22.12 -10.91
CA VAL A 23 -13.81 22.53 -11.93
C VAL A 23 -13.27 22.32 -13.36
N GLU A 24 -11.96 22.49 -13.58
CA GLU A 24 -11.33 22.25 -14.89
C GLU A 24 -11.24 20.75 -15.23
N VAL A 25 -11.00 19.87 -14.24
CA VAL A 25 -11.00 18.42 -14.45
C VAL A 25 -12.38 17.92 -14.91
N ILE A 26 -13.46 18.48 -14.37
CA ILE A 26 -14.84 18.09 -14.72
C ILE A 26 -15.22 18.58 -16.14
N LEU A 27 -14.73 19.73 -16.56
CA LEU A 27 -14.95 20.27 -17.91
C LEU A 27 -14.08 19.57 -18.97
N PHE A 28 -12.85 19.16 -18.63
CA PHE A 28 -11.97 18.38 -19.50
C PHE A 28 -12.56 17.00 -19.85
N LEU A 29 -13.25 16.36 -18.91
CA LEU A 29 -13.89 15.05 -19.12
C LEU A 29 -15.09 15.08 -20.07
N LYS A 30 -15.68 16.26 -20.32
CA LYS A 30 -16.90 16.37 -21.14
C LYS A 30 -16.66 16.54 -22.65
N ASN A 31 -15.44 16.90 -23.08
CA ASN A 31 -15.23 17.39 -24.45
C ASN A 31 -14.19 16.69 -25.31
N ILE A 32 -13.60 15.59 -24.85
CA ILE A 32 -12.64 14.86 -25.68
C ILE A 32 -13.37 13.64 -26.26
N SER A 33 -12.86 13.07 -27.33
CA SER A 33 -13.06 11.67 -27.71
C SER A 33 -12.00 10.86 -26.92
N PRO A 34 -12.12 10.66 -25.58
CA PRO A 34 -11.01 10.53 -24.63
C PRO A 34 -10.85 9.11 -24.06
N PHE A 35 -11.76 8.20 -24.42
CA PHE A 35 -11.97 7.00 -23.63
C PHE A 35 -10.81 6.01 -23.75
N SER A 36 -10.04 6.02 -24.85
CA SER A 36 -8.88 5.12 -24.97
C SER A 36 -7.72 5.52 -24.05
N THR A 37 -7.45 6.82 -23.92
CA THR A 37 -6.33 7.31 -23.09
C THR A 37 -6.60 7.12 -21.60
N ILE A 38 -7.82 7.40 -21.15
CA ILE A 38 -8.24 7.17 -19.75
C ILE A 38 -8.36 5.67 -19.46
N ALA A 39 -8.90 4.88 -20.38
CA ALA A 39 -8.94 3.42 -20.19
C ALA A 39 -7.53 2.85 -20.01
N THR A 40 -6.58 3.32 -20.82
CA THR A 40 -5.18 2.88 -20.74
C THR A 40 -4.54 3.25 -19.40
N SER A 41 -4.81 4.44 -18.85
CA SER A 41 -4.25 4.86 -17.56
C SER A 41 -4.81 4.08 -16.36
N LEU A 42 -6.03 3.53 -16.49
CA LEU A 42 -6.65 2.68 -15.48
C LEU A 42 -6.16 1.22 -15.52
N LYS A 43 -5.40 0.83 -16.54
CA LYS A 43 -4.88 -0.54 -16.68
C LYS A 43 -3.72 -0.77 -15.69
N PRO A 44 -3.81 -1.77 -14.80
CA PRO A 44 -2.65 -2.16 -13.99
C PRO A 44 -1.48 -2.61 -14.87
N LYS A 45 -0.26 -2.15 -14.55
CA LYS A 45 0.95 -2.40 -15.35
C LYS A 45 1.23 -3.90 -15.56
N ASN A 46 0.95 -4.72 -14.56
CA ASN A 46 1.26 -6.15 -14.56
C ASN A 46 0.19 -7.01 -15.24
N LEU A 47 -0.89 -6.39 -15.76
CA LEU A 47 -1.97 -7.12 -16.41
C LEU A 47 -1.58 -7.46 -17.86
N GLN A 48 -1.56 -8.76 -18.18
CA GLN A 48 -1.10 -9.29 -19.47
C GLN A 48 -2.08 -9.09 -20.64
N ILE A 49 -3.24 -8.48 -20.39
CA ILE A 49 -4.21 -8.16 -21.44
C ILE A 49 -3.68 -7.03 -22.34
N SER A 50 -3.98 -7.08 -23.63
CA SER A 50 -3.64 -5.96 -24.53
C SER A 50 -4.43 -4.70 -24.15
N THR A 51 -3.88 -3.52 -24.42
CA THR A 51 -4.52 -2.24 -24.12
C THR A 51 -5.84 -2.09 -24.86
N GLU A 52 -5.92 -2.61 -26.08
CA GLU A 52 -7.11 -2.57 -26.93
C GLU A 52 -8.22 -3.43 -26.33
N LYS A 53 -7.89 -4.65 -25.91
CA LYS A 53 -8.86 -5.56 -25.29
C LYS A 53 -9.33 -5.02 -23.93
N TRP A 54 -8.43 -4.52 -23.10
CA TRP A 54 -8.78 -3.82 -21.86
C TRP A 54 -9.73 -2.65 -22.08
N SER A 55 -9.40 -1.78 -23.03
CA SER A 55 -10.22 -0.61 -23.35
C SER A 55 -11.59 -1.01 -23.88
N SER A 56 -11.66 -2.07 -24.70
CA SER A 56 -12.93 -2.61 -25.21
C SER A 56 -13.82 -3.14 -24.08
N GLU A 57 -13.27 -3.96 -23.17
CA GLU A 57 -14.00 -4.52 -22.03
C GLU A 57 -14.48 -3.42 -21.07
N LEU A 58 -13.61 -2.47 -20.74
CA LEU A 58 -13.97 -1.33 -19.88
C LEU A 58 -15.10 -0.49 -20.49
N ASN A 59 -15.03 -0.20 -21.78
CA ASN A 59 -16.08 0.53 -22.49
C ASN A 59 -17.40 -0.25 -22.53
N GLY A 60 -17.35 -1.59 -22.64
CA GLY A 60 -18.53 -2.44 -22.53
C GLY A 60 -19.20 -2.32 -21.17
N LEU A 61 -18.41 -2.39 -20.08
CA LEU A 61 -18.90 -2.24 -18.71
C LEU A 61 -19.51 -0.84 -18.48
N LEU A 62 -18.84 0.22 -18.93
CA LEU A 62 -19.34 1.59 -18.80
C LEU A 62 -20.69 1.80 -19.50
N LYS A 63 -20.86 1.27 -20.72
CA LYS A 63 -22.13 1.35 -21.46
C LYS A 63 -23.26 0.57 -20.80
N SER A 64 -22.94 -0.51 -20.10
CA SER A 64 -23.91 -1.35 -19.38
C SER A 64 -24.31 -0.79 -18.01
N THR A 65 -23.52 0.15 -17.48
CA THR A 65 -23.76 0.70 -16.15
C THR A 65 -24.76 1.85 -16.27
N GLN A 66 -25.92 1.71 -15.62
CA GLN A 66 -26.85 2.83 -15.44
C GLN A 66 -26.11 3.98 -14.74
N THR A 67 -26.28 5.22 -15.20
CA THR A 67 -25.65 6.40 -14.61
C THR A 67 -26.00 6.50 -13.13
N LYS A 68 -25.07 6.06 -12.28
CA LYS A 68 -25.09 6.29 -10.84
C LYS A 68 -24.43 7.64 -10.59
N ASP A 69 -24.85 8.32 -9.54
CA ASP A 69 -24.13 9.51 -9.11
C ASP A 69 -22.69 9.14 -8.68
N SER A 70 -21.85 10.17 -8.56
CA SER A 70 -20.44 10.00 -8.20
C SER A 70 -20.28 9.34 -6.82
N GLU A 71 -21.15 9.70 -5.87
CA GLU A 71 -21.06 9.23 -4.48
C GLU A 71 -21.37 7.73 -4.39
N ASP A 72 -22.42 7.26 -5.05
CA ASP A 72 -22.79 5.86 -5.14
C ASP A 72 -21.73 5.04 -5.86
N SER A 73 -21.11 5.60 -6.91
CA SER A 73 -20.01 4.94 -7.62
C SER A 73 -18.79 4.75 -6.70
N GLN A 74 -18.45 5.77 -5.91
CA GLN A 74 -17.37 5.68 -4.90
C GLN A 74 -17.71 4.67 -3.80
N LYS A 75 -18.94 4.66 -3.28
CA LYS A 75 -19.40 3.68 -2.28
C LYS A 75 -19.28 2.25 -2.82
N ILE A 76 -19.72 2.00 -4.04
CA ILE A 76 -19.64 0.67 -4.67
C ILE A 76 -18.18 0.26 -4.83
N PHE A 77 -17.33 1.15 -5.35
CA PHE A 77 -15.90 0.87 -5.50
C PHE A 77 -15.27 0.50 -4.16
N LEU A 78 -15.45 1.33 -3.13
CA LEU A 78 -14.94 1.07 -1.79
C LEU A 78 -15.47 -0.25 -1.22
N SER A 79 -16.77 -0.53 -1.38
CA SER A 79 -17.37 -1.79 -0.92
C SER A 79 -16.82 -3.03 -1.64
N SER A 80 -16.33 -2.87 -2.88
CA SER A 80 -15.78 -3.96 -3.68
C SER A 80 -14.34 -4.31 -3.29
N ILE A 81 -13.57 -3.31 -2.83
CA ILE A 81 -12.16 -3.50 -2.46
C ILE A 81 -11.93 -3.58 -0.95
N ARG A 82 -12.90 -3.21 -0.10
CA ARG A 82 -12.73 -3.17 1.36
C ARG A 82 -12.26 -4.48 1.99
N ASN A 83 -12.65 -5.61 1.39
CA ASN A 83 -12.31 -6.94 1.88
C ASN A 83 -10.95 -7.44 1.34
N TRP A 84 -10.28 -6.67 0.48
CA TRP A 84 -8.96 -7.05 -0.02
C TRP A 84 -7.95 -6.97 1.12
N PRO A 85 -7.08 -7.99 1.32
CA PRO A 85 -6.18 -8.05 2.46
C PRO A 85 -5.25 -6.83 2.60
N LEU A 86 -4.90 -6.20 1.47
CA LEU A 86 -4.01 -5.05 1.40
C LEU A 86 -4.75 -3.71 1.24
N PHE A 87 -6.08 -3.68 1.30
CA PHE A 87 -6.81 -2.42 1.23
C PHE A 87 -6.46 -1.50 2.40
N GLY A 88 -6.16 -0.24 2.09
CA GLY A 88 -5.74 0.76 3.07
C GLY A 88 -4.32 0.58 3.61
N SER A 89 -3.47 -0.21 2.95
CA SER A 89 -2.13 -0.49 3.46
C SER A 89 -1.20 0.72 3.38
N SER A 90 -0.36 0.88 4.39
CA SER A 90 0.87 1.69 4.29
C SER A 90 2.03 0.78 3.91
N CYS A 91 2.72 1.10 2.80
CA CYS A 91 3.76 0.26 2.24
C CYS A 91 5.16 0.86 2.45
N PHE A 92 6.12 0.01 2.82
CA PHE A 92 7.50 0.38 3.09
C PHE A 92 8.46 -0.52 2.34
N LEU A 93 9.49 0.06 1.74
CA LEU A 93 10.55 -0.70 1.10
C LEU A 93 11.61 -1.10 2.13
N GLY A 94 12.13 -2.32 2.01
CA GLY A 94 13.17 -2.81 2.90
C GLY A 94 13.85 -4.09 2.45
N LEU A 95 14.64 -4.65 3.36
CA LEU A 95 15.32 -5.94 3.21
C LEU A 95 15.04 -6.84 4.42
N ILE A 96 15.02 -8.14 4.19
CA ILE A 96 15.00 -9.14 5.27
C ILE A 96 16.44 -9.40 5.71
N GLU A 97 16.80 -8.92 6.90
CA GLU A 97 18.12 -9.18 7.52
C GLU A 97 18.15 -10.59 8.15
N ASN A 98 17.04 -11.02 8.74
CA ASN A 98 16.87 -12.36 9.32
C ASN A 98 15.38 -12.70 9.44
N GLY A 99 15.02 -13.98 9.33
CA GLY A 99 13.61 -14.39 9.40
C GLY A 99 13.42 -15.90 9.61
N PRO A 100 12.17 -16.35 9.69
CA PRO A 100 11.80 -17.77 9.69
C PRO A 100 12.38 -18.55 8.50
N SER A 101 12.57 -19.86 8.68
CA SER A 101 13.01 -20.76 7.61
C SER A 101 12.06 -20.71 6.41
N GLY A 102 12.63 -20.66 5.20
CA GLY A 102 11.87 -20.64 3.94
C GLY A 102 11.58 -19.24 3.37
N ILE A 103 12.00 -18.18 4.06
CA ILE A 103 11.85 -16.80 3.57
C ILE A 103 13.20 -16.33 2.99
N PRO A 104 13.21 -15.71 1.80
CA PRO A 104 14.44 -15.20 1.20
C PRO A 104 15.05 -14.10 2.07
N THR A 105 16.37 -14.16 2.29
CA THR A 105 17.13 -13.13 3.00
C THR A 105 17.89 -12.25 2.02
N ASN A 106 18.15 -11.00 2.41
CA ASN A 106 18.84 -10.00 1.57
C ASN A 106 18.14 -9.70 0.22
N CYS A 107 16.85 -10.02 0.08
CA CYS A 107 16.02 -9.60 -1.04
C CYS A 107 15.28 -8.30 -0.70
N GLU A 108 15.02 -7.51 -1.74
CA GLU A 108 14.16 -6.33 -1.62
C GLU A 108 12.71 -6.78 -1.41
N ILE A 109 12.06 -6.18 -0.43
CA ILE A 109 10.70 -6.50 -0.05
C ILE A 109 9.85 -5.25 0.06
N LEU A 110 8.56 -5.44 -0.17
CA LEU A 110 7.53 -4.49 0.21
C LEU A 110 6.87 -4.96 1.50
N VAL A 111 6.90 -4.13 2.53
CA VAL A 111 6.28 -4.39 3.82
C VAL A 111 4.99 -3.57 3.90
N ALA A 112 3.84 -4.23 3.91
CA ALA A 112 2.54 -3.56 3.93
C ALA A 112 1.85 -3.74 5.29
N LEU A 113 1.54 -2.64 5.97
CA LEU A 113 0.73 -2.64 7.19
C LEU A 113 -0.71 -2.36 6.80
N SER A 114 -1.56 -3.37 6.90
CA SER A 114 -2.97 -3.28 6.58
C SER A 114 -3.83 -3.58 7.82
N HIS A 115 -5.14 -3.53 7.67
CA HIS A 115 -6.07 -3.93 8.73
C HIS A 115 -5.99 -5.42 9.09
N THR A 116 -5.38 -6.27 8.25
CA THR A 116 -5.23 -7.72 8.50
C THR A 116 -3.88 -8.11 9.10
N GLY A 117 -2.92 -7.18 9.19
CA GLY A 117 -1.60 -7.47 9.76
C GLY A 117 -0.47 -6.79 8.99
N ILE A 118 0.75 -7.28 9.23
CA ILE A 118 1.97 -6.89 8.54
C ILE A 118 2.28 -7.94 7.47
N HIS A 119 2.19 -7.55 6.20
CA HIS A 119 2.45 -8.40 5.04
C HIS A 119 3.87 -8.18 4.54
N ILE A 120 4.60 -9.26 4.30
CA ILE A 120 5.93 -9.27 3.72
C ILE A 120 5.79 -9.78 2.29
N LEU A 121 6.02 -8.90 1.33
CA LEU A 121 5.81 -9.15 -0.09
C LEU A 121 7.14 -9.05 -0.84
N ASP A 122 7.29 -9.84 -1.88
CA ASP A 122 8.33 -9.61 -2.88
C ASP A 122 8.13 -8.24 -3.55
N SER A 123 9.20 -7.43 -3.67
CA SER A 123 9.07 -6.08 -4.25
C SER A 123 8.73 -6.10 -5.74
N SER A 124 9.01 -7.20 -6.45
CA SER A 124 8.86 -7.29 -7.91
C SER A 124 7.59 -8.04 -8.33
N THR A 125 7.33 -9.19 -7.71
CA THR A 125 6.20 -10.07 -8.05
C THR A 125 4.96 -9.77 -7.21
N HIS A 126 5.13 -9.06 -6.09
CA HIS A 126 4.11 -8.87 -5.06
C HIS A 126 3.57 -10.18 -4.46
N GLU A 127 4.30 -11.29 -4.60
CA GLU A 127 3.99 -12.53 -3.90
C GLU A 127 4.16 -12.33 -2.39
N CYS A 128 3.21 -12.82 -1.59
CA CYS A 128 3.27 -12.69 -0.15
C CYS A 128 4.06 -13.85 0.46
N TYR A 129 5.20 -13.55 1.07
CA TYR A 129 6.02 -14.51 1.79
C TYR A 129 5.44 -14.86 3.15
N LEU A 130 4.94 -13.86 3.88
CA LEU A 130 4.48 -14.04 5.25
C LEU A 130 3.53 -12.92 5.68
N VAL A 131 2.59 -13.25 6.56
CA VAL A 131 1.72 -12.28 7.25
C VAL A 131 1.88 -12.43 8.76
N PHE A 132 2.24 -11.34 9.45
CA PHE A 132 2.20 -11.25 10.90
C PHE A 132 0.91 -10.57 11.35
N ALA A 133 0.03 -11.34 11.98
CA ALA A 133 -1.11 -10.77 12.68
C ALA A 133 -0.63 -9.94 13.89
N TYR A 134 -1.24 -8.79 14.14
CA TYR A 134 -0.77 -7.84 15.15
C TYR A 134 -0.84 -8.41 16.56
N GLU A 135 -1.85 -9.23 16.86
CA GLU A 135 -2.05 -9.94 18.12
C GLU A 135 -0.94 -10.96 18.42
N ASN A 136 -0.24 -11.41 17.38
CA ASN A 136 0.87 -12.35 17.53
C ASN A 136 2.20 -11.64 17.79
N ILE A 137 2.26 -10.31 17.76
CA ILE A 137 3.50 -9.56 17.98
C ILE A 137 3.67 -9.31 19.48
N ALA A 138 4.60 -10.04 20.09
CA ALA A 138 4.92 -9.91 21.50
C ALA A 138 5.82 -8.70 21.79
N SER A 139 6.74 -8.36 20.88
CA SER A 139 7.56 -7.16 21.03
C SER A 139 8.14 -6.65 19.71
N THR A 140 8.38 -5.34 19.67
CA THR A 140 9.05 -4.63 18.58
C THR A 140 10.29 -3.94 19.12
N ARG A 141 11.46 -4.15 18.51
CA ARG A 141 12.69 -3.43 18.81
C ARG A 141 13.21 -2.74 17.56
N VAL A 142 13.76 -1.54 17.73
CA VAL A 142 14.19 -0.71 16.60
C VAL A 142 15.58 -0.17 16.87
N THR A 143 16.45 -0.26 15.88
CA THR A 143 17.78 0.36 15.89
C THR A 143 17.89 1.27 14.69
N TYR A 144 17.92 2.58 14.95
CA TYR A 144 18.07 3.60 13.92
C TYR A 144 19.53 3.67 13.47
N LYS A 145 19.76 3.59 12.15
CA LYS A 145 21.10 3.63 11.54
C LYS A 145 21.52 5.07 11.22
N ASP A 146 20.55 5.98 11.03
CA ASP A 146 20.76 7.41 10.90
C ASP A 146 19.81 8.19 11.83
N ASN A 147 20.21 9.40 12.22
CA ASN A 147 19.40 10.28 13.10
C ASN A 147 18.57 11.30 12.31
N ASN A 148 18.35 11.07 11.01
CA ASN A 148 17.64 12.03 10.19
C ASN A 148 16.12 11.92 10.41
N ASP A 149 15.42 13.05 10.59
CA ASP A 149 14.09 13.03 11.21
C ASP A 149 12.98 12.42 10.35
N TYR A 150 13.13 12.41 9.02
CA TYR A 150 12.06 12.03 8.08
C TYR A 150 12.31 10.73 7.32
N ASN A 151 13.56 10.39 7.01
CA ASN A 151 13.95 9.20 6.24
C ASN A 151 14.90 8.34 7.05
N CYS A 152 14.42 7.92 8.23
CA CYS A 152 15.27 7.21 9.16
C CYS A 152 15.39 5.74 8.75
N ILE A 153 16.55 5.37 8.20
CA ILE A 153 16.88 3.98 7.92
C ILE A 153 17.08 3.28 9.26
N GLY A 154 16.46 2.13 9.45
CA GLY A 154 16.57 1.39 10.71
C GLY A 154 16.36 -0.10 10.56
N SER A 155 16.94 -0.85 11.48
CA SER A 155 16.64 -2.27 11.66
C SER A 155 15.47 -2.40 12.64
N VAL A 156 14.39 -3.04 12.20
CA VAL A 156 13.19 -3.33 12.99
C VAL A 156 13.12 -4.82 13.23
N ARG A 157 13.17 -5.23 14.49
CA ARG A 157 12.96 -6.61 14.93
C ARG A 157 11.55 -6.76 15.47
N LEU A 158 10.77 -7.62 14.81
CA LEU A 158 9.49 -8.10 15.29
C LEU A 158 9.70 -9.48 15.93
N THR A 159 9.21 -9.64 17.16
CA THR A 159 9.24 -10.94 17.86
C THR A 159 7.81 -11.38 18.09
N ALA A 160 7.46 -12.55 17.55
CA ALA A 160 6.15 -13.15 17.73
C ALA A 160 6.02 -13.84 19.10
N SER A 161 4.78 -14.06 19.54
CA SER A 161 4.44 -14.72 20.81
C SER A 161 4.97 -16.16 20.91
N ASN A 162 5.19 -16.82 19.77
CA ASN A 162 5.82 -18.15 19.68
C ASN A 162 7.36 -18.10 19.68
N GLY A 163 7.96 -16.91 19.84
CA GLY A 163 9.42 -16.71 19.84
C GLY A 163 10.06 -16.51 18.46
N GLN A 164 9.31 -16.65 17.36
CA GLN A 164 9.85 -16.39 16.01
C GLN A 164 10.24 -14.91 15.86
N GLN A 165 11.33 -14.65 15.15
CA GLN A 165 11.84 -13.30 14.91
C GLN A 165 11.91 -12.99 13.42
N LEU A 166 11.51 -11.78 13.06
CA LEU A 166 11.74 -11.17 11.76
C LEU A 166 12.52 -9.87 11.97
N ILE A 167 13.63 -9.71 11.27
CA ILE A 167 14.47 -8.52 11.32
C ILE A 167 14.47 -7.89 9.93
N LEU A 168 14.00 -6.64 9.86
CA LEU A 168 13.81 -5.88 8.64
C LEU A 168 14.72 -4.66 8.64
N SER A 169 15.49 -4.44 7.58
CA SER A 169 16.12 -3.14 7.34
C SER A 169 15.17 -2.28 6.51
N LEU A 170 14.57 -1.25 7.10
CA LEU A 170 13.59 -0.38 6.46
C LEU A 170 14.19 0.98 6.13
N MET A 171 13.75 1.58 5.02
CA MET A 171 14.16 2.94 4.64
C MET A 171 13.47 4.03 5.49
N GLN A 172 12.30 3.71 6.07
CA GLN A 172 11.46 4.64 6.82
C GLN A 172 11.01 4.00 8.15
N ALA A 173 11.98 3.53 8.95
CA ALA A 173 11.73 2.75 10.16
C ALA A 173 10.88 3.51 11.20
N ARG A 174 11.10 4.83 11.37
CA ARG A 174 10.29 5.65 12.29
C ARG A 174 8.80 5.66 11.92
N MET A 175 8.49 5.86 10.63
CA MET A 175 7.12 5.92 10.13
C MET A 175 6.43 4.55 10.22
N PHE A 176 7.17 3.48 9.89
CA PHE A 176 6.72 2.11 10.08
C PHE A 176 6.29 1.85 11.53
N VAL A 177 7.14 2.20 12.51
CA VAL A 177 6.90 1.95 13.93
C VAL A 177 5.72 2.79 14.44
N PHE A 178 5.59 4.03 13.99
CA PHE A 178 4.45 4.87 14.32
C PHE A 178 3.14 4.21 13.87
N ILE A 179 3.03 3.80 12.60
CA ILE A 179 1.80 3.17 12.07
C ILE A 179 1.52 1.83 12.76
N LEU A 180 2.55 1.00 12.97
CA LEU A 180 2.42 -0.26 13.71
C LEU A 180 1.81 -0.04 15.09
N SER A 181 2.33 0.95 15.82
CA SER A 181 1.84 1.29 17.16
C SER A 181 0.38 1.74 17.16
N ARG A 182 -0.07 2.44 16.09
CA ARG A 182 -1.48 2.83 15.94
C ARG A 182 -2.40 1.62 15.72
N TYR A 183 -1.99 0.66 14.91
CA TYR A 183 -2.76 -0.58 14.72
C TYR A 183 -2.87 -1.39 16.02
N GLN A 184 -1.75 -1.58 16.74
CA GLN A 184 -1.74 -2.31 18.01
C GLN A 184 -2.57 -1.60 19.09
N TYR A 185 -2.57 -0.26 19.11
CA TYR A 185 -3.42 0.53 20.01
C TYR A 185 -4.91 0.32 19.73
N ILE A 186 -5.33 0.39 18.46
CA ILE A 186 -6.75 0.21 18.06
C ILE A 186 -7.24 -1.20 18.44
N LEU A 187 -6.42 -2.22 18.19
CA LEU A 187 -6.74 -3.60 18.57
C LEU A 187 -6.92 -3.76 20.08
N SER A 188 -5.99 -3.19 20.86
CA SER A 188 -6.05 -3.24 22.33
C SER A 188 -7.31 -2.53 22.86
N ALA A 189 -7.67 -1.38 22.28
CA ALA A 189 -8.87 -0.63 22.64
C ALA A 189 -10.17 -1.40 22.32
N ASN A 190 -10.22 -2.07 21.16
CA ASN A 190 -11.38 -2.88 20.77
C ASN A 190 -11.57 -4.09 21.69
N LEU A 191 -10.48 -4.76 22.09
CA LEU A 191 -10.55 -5.88 23.04
C LEU A 191 -11.12 -5.44 24.39
N LEU A 192 -10.69 -4.29 24.90
CA LEU A 192 -11.21 -3.72 26.15
C LEU A 192 -12.69 -3.31 26.04
N ALA A 193 -13.14 -2.84 24.89
CA ALA A 193 -14.55 -2.48 24.66
C ALA A 193 -15.47 -3.71 24.51
N SER A 194 -14.91 -4.88 24.21
CA SER A 194 -15.64 -6.14 24.02
C SER A 194 -15.67 -7.06 25.25
N ALA A 195 -14.99 -6.67 26.33
CA ALA A 195 -14.90 -7.41 27.61
C ALA A 195 -15.85 -6.81 28.65
#